data_AF-A0A5C6LND8-F1
#
_entry.id   AF-A0A5C6LND8-F1
#
_cell.length_a   1.000
_cell.length_b   1.000
_cell.length_c   1.000
_cell.angle_alpha   90.00
_cell.angle_beta   90.00
_cell.angle_gamma   90.00
#
_symmetry.space_group_name_H-M   'P 1'
#
loop_
_entity.id
_entity.type
_entity.pdbx_description
1 polymer ?
#
loop_
_entity_poly.entity_id
_entity_poly.type
_entity_poly.pdbx_seq_one_letter_code
_entity_poly.pdbx_strand_id
1 'polypeptide(L)' 'MAIKTATTKEDLLNCKLPVLQFRTHLDPDKYLDTMQEVIEGGFTLAFITDEAGEAAGIVGYRFINMLRTVKRST' A
#
# COMPACT_ATOMS: atom_id res chain seq x y z
N MET A 1 4.75 -18.82 -0.47
CA MET A 1 4.53 -17.36 -0.57
C MET A 1 3.03 -17.09 -0.55
N ALA A 2 2.53 -16.39 0.48
CA ALA A 2 1.13 -15.99 0.58
C ALA A 2 1.04 -14.46 0.52
N ILE A 3 0.02 -13.96 -0.18
CA ILE A 3 -0.26 -12.52 -0.25
C ILE A 3 -1.11 -12.17 0.98
N LYS A 4 -0.64 -11.21 1.77
CA LYS A 4 -1.36 -10.67 2.94
C LYS A 4 -1.63 -9.19 2.74
N THR A 5 -2.77 -8.72 3.20
CA THR A 5 -3.08 -7.29 3.26
C THR A 5 -2.60 -6.73 4.60
N ALA A 6 -1.85 -5.63 4.57
CA ALA A 6 -1.42 -4.95 5.78
C ALA A 6 -2.59 -4.15 6.36
N THR A 7 -3.25 -4.71 7.37
CA THR A 7 -4.35 -4.06 8.10
C THR A 7 -3.92 -3.57 9.48
N THR A 8 -2.86 -4.15 10.04
CA THR A 8 -2.35 -3.79 11.38
C THR A 8 -1.10 -2.91 11.29
N LYS A 9 -0.81 -2.18 12.37
CA LYS A 9 0.43 -1.38 12.46
C LYS A 9 1.69 -2.25 12.38
N GLU A 10 1.62 -3.49 12.88
CA GLU A 10 2.72 -4.46 12.85
C GLU A 10 3.00 -4.92 11.41
N ASP A 11 1.96 -5.20 10.62
CA ASP A 11 2.11 -5.53 9.19
C ASP A 11 2.73 -4.37 8.41
N LEU A 12 2.30 -3.12 8.70
CA LEU A 12 2.87 -1.94 8.07
C LEU A 12 4.34 -1.76 8.42
N LEU A 13 4.73 -2.02 9.67
CA LEU A 13 6.12 -1.97 10.10
C LEU A 13 6.97 -2.98 9.33
N ASN A 14 6.43 -4.18 9.12
CA ASN A 14 7.09 -5.23 8.33
C ASN A 14 7.28 -4.81 6.86
N CYS A 15 6.34 -4.05 6.31
CA CYS A 15 6.44 -3.48 4.96
C CYS A 15 7.36 -2.24 4.86
N LYS A 16 7.90 -1.72 5.98
CA LYS A 16 8.64 -0.45 6.00
C LYS A 16 9.86 -0.46 5.08
N LEU A 17 10.68 -1.51 5.16
CA LEU A 17 11.89 -1.65 4.34
C LEU A 17 11.60 -1.59 2.83
N PRO A 18 10.74 -2.47 2.26
CA PRO A 18 10.44 -2.43 0.84
C PRO A 18 9.73 -1.13 0.42
N VAL A 19 8.91 -0.51 1.28
CA VAL A 19 8.28 0.78 0.96
C VAL A 19 9.33 1.90 0.88
N LEU A 20 10.25 1.99 1.83
CA LEU A 20 11.31 3.01 1.82
C LEU A 20 12.30 2.81 0.67
N GLN A 21 12.57 1.55 0.29
CA GLN A 21 13.35 1.24 -0.92
C GLN A 21 12.63 1.69 -2.19
N PHE A 22 11.30 1.49 -2.26
CA PHE A 22 10.50 1.93 -3.41
C PHE A 22 10.26 3.45 -3.43
N ARG A 23 10.15 4.08 -2.26
CA ARG A 23 9.90 5.51 -2.05
C ARG A 23 11.03 6.11 -1.22
N THR A 24 12.17 6.31 -1.86
CA THR A 24 13.37 6.88 -1.23
C THR A 24 13.20 8.29 -0.66
N HIS A 25 12.16 9.02 -1.09
CA HIS A 25 11.84 10.36 -0.59
C HIS A 25 10.96 10.35 0.67
N LEU A 26 10.46 9.18 1.09
CA LEU A 26 9.58 9.09 2.23
C LEU A 26 10.41 9.16 3.52
N ASP A 27 9.98 10.03 4.43
CA ASP A 27 10.61 10.17 5.74
C ASP A 27 10.33 8.92 6.60
N PRO A 28 11.37 8.22 7.09
CA PRO A 28 11.20 6.97 7.83
C PRO A 28 10.58 7.14 9.21
N ASP A 29 10.62 8.35 9.79
CA ASP A 29 9.98 8.69 11.06
C ASP A 29 8.48 8.98 10.85
N LYS A 30 8.10 9.50 9.68
CA LYS A 30 6.69 9.75 9.31
C LYS A 30 6.01 8.61 8.59
N TYR A 31 6.70 7.49 8.34
CA TYR A 31 6.18 6.36 7.58
C TYR A 31 4.83 5.86 8.10
N LEU A 32 4.73 5.57 9.40
CA LEU A 32 3.52 5.01 9.99
C LEU A 32 2.32 5.96 9.92
N ASP A 33 2.58 7.26 10.07
CA ASP A 33 1.59 8.33 10.02
C ASP A 33 1.06 8.45 8.58
N THR A 34 1.97 8.58 7.61
CA THR A 34 1.62 8.66 6.19
C THR A 34 0.87 7.41 5.71
N MET A 35 1.31 6.22 6.13
CA MET A 35 0.64 4.97 5.75
C MET A 35 -0.75 4.84 6.36
N GLN A 36 -0.97 5.35 7.58
CA GLN A 36 -2.31 5.41 8.17
C GLN A 36 -3.21 6.33 7.37
N GLU A 37 -2.76 7.56 7.05
CA GLU A 37 -3.54 8.49 6.22
C GLU A 37 -3.87 7.90 4.84
N VAL A 38 -2.91 7.19 4.22
CA VAL A 38 -3.09 6.53 2.93
C VAL A 38 -4.14 5.42 3.03
N ILE A 39 -4.13 4.62 4.09
CA ILE A 39 -5.11 3.56 4.32
C ILE A 39 -6.50 4.13 4.60
N GLU A 40 -6.59 5.16 5.44
CA GLU A 40 -7.84 5.89 5.70
C GLU A 40 -8.40 6.54 4.42
N GLY A 41 -7.52 6.98 3.51
CA GLY A 41 -7.86 7.47 2.18
C GLY A 41 -8.39 6.40 1.20
N GLY A 42 -8.61 5.17 1.67
CA GLY A 42 -9.15 4.06 0.87
C GLY A 42 -8.10 3.32 0.05
N PHE A 43 -6.83 3.46 0.40
CA PHE A 43 -5.75 2.73 -0.22
C PHE A 43 -5.48 1.42 0.54
N THR A 44 -5.29 0.34 -0.19
CA THR A 44 -4.97 -0.97 0.38
C THR A 44 -3.53 -1.32 0.06
N LEU A 45 -2.77 -1.71 1.07
CA LEU A 45 -1.44 -2.26 0.91
C LEU A 45 -1.51 -3.78 1.05
N ALA A 46 -0.99 -4.50 0.07
CA ALA A 46 -0.73 -5.93 0.15
C ALA A 46 0.77 -6.19 0.03
N PHE A 47 1.24 -7.24 0.67
CA PHE A 47 2.64 -7.63 0.70
C PHE A 47 2.78 -9.15 0.63
N ILE A 48 3.96 -9.59 0.24
CA ILE A 48 4.38 -10.98 0.27
C ILE A 48 5.54 -11.12 1.23
N THR A 49 5.56 -12.22 1.99
CA THR A 49 6.68 -12.57 2.85
C THR A 49 7.53 -13.66 2.22
N ASP A 50 8.84 -13.60 2.46
CA ASP A 50 9.76 -14.70 2.12
C ASP A 50 9.63 -15.87 3.11
N GLU A 51 10.37 -16.96 2.89
CA GLU A 51 10.44 -18.12 3.80
C GLU A 51 10.92 -17.74 5.21
N ALA A 52 11.67 -16.64 5.34
CA ALA A 52 12.12 -16.09 6.62
C ALA A 52 11.06 -15.23 7.36
N GLY A 53 9.91 -14.93 6.73
CA GLY A 53 8.86 -14.10 7.32
C GLY A 53 9.01 -12.58 7.09
N GLU A 54 10.10 -12.16 6.44
CA GLU A 54 10.37 -10.76 6.06
C GLU A 54 9.57 -10.35 4.81
N ALA A 55 9.13 -9.10 4.74
CA ALA A 55 8.41 -8.59 3.56
C ALA A 55 9.35 -8.49 2.34
N ALA A 56 9.17 -9.38 1.37
CA ALA A 56 9.97 -9.44 0.14
C ALA A 56 9.41 -8.56 -0.99
N GLY A 57 8.13 -8.21 -0.93
CA GLY A 57 7.48 -7.42 -1.97
C GLY A 57 6.21 -6.76 -1.46
N ILE A 58 5.88 -5.63 -2.06
CA ILE A 58 4.73 -4.80 -1.70
C ILE A 58 3.95 -4.41 -2.95
N VAL A 59 2.65 -4.23 -2.81
CA VAL A 59 1.77 -3.65 -3.82
C VAL A 59 0.73 -2.77 -3.14
N GLY A 60 0.59 -1.55 -3.65
CA GLY A 60 -0.40 -0.59 -3.20
C GLY A 60 -1.48 -0.42 -4.26
N TYR A 61 -2.75 -0.53 -3.89
CA TYR A 61 -3.87 -0.32 -4.82
C TYR A 61 -5.02 0.42 -4.13
N ARG A 62 -5.84 1.12 -4.91
CA ARG A 62 -7.10 1.69 -4.46
C ARG A 62 -8.17 1.50 -5.52
N PHE A 63 -9.41 1.36 -5.09
CA PHE A 63 -10.54 1.34 -6.02
C PHE A 63 -10.93 2.77 -6.38
N ILE A 64 -10.99 3.08 -7.66
CA ILE A 64 -11.46 4.38 -8.17
C ILE A 64 -12.70 4.12 -8.99
N ASN A 65 -13.86 4.58 -8.49
CA ASN A 65 -15.10 4.55 -9.25
C ASN A 65 -15.18 5.79 -10.14
N MET A 66 -15.09 5.63 -11.45
CA MET A 66 -15.26 6.71 -12.43
C MET A 66 -16.60 6.57 -13.15
N LEU A 67 -17.43 7.61 -13.10
CA LEU A 67 -18.61 7.74 -13.94
C LEU A 67 -18.18 8.22 -15.33
N ARG A 68 -18.13 7.31 -16.31
CA ARG A 68 -17.82 7.68 -17.70
C ARG A 68 -19.09 8.09 -18.44
N THR A 69 -19.39 9.38 -18.44
CA THR A 69 -20.49 9.93 -19.25
C THR A 69 -20.04 9.98 -20.71
N VAL A 70 -20.49 9.05 -21.55
CA VAL A 70 -20.36 9.18 -23.00
C VAL A 70 -21.43 10.16 -23.46
N LYS A 71 -21.02 11.38 -23.84
CA LYS A 71 -21.91 12.30 -24.57
C LYS A 71 -22.18 11.67 -25.94
N ARG A 72 -23.34 11.03 -26.11
CA ARG A 72 -23.83 10.66 -27.43
C ARG A 72 -24.21 11.96 -28.14
N SER A 73 -23.36 12.43 -29.04
CA SER A 73 -23.78 13.41 -30.04
C SER A 73 -24.68 12.69 -31.05
N THR A 74 -25.99 12.82 -30.85
CA THR A 74 -27.01 12.64 -31.91
C THR A 74 -26.91 13.77 -32.91
#